data_AF-A0A2G6V870-F1
#
_entry.id   AF-A0A2G6V870-F1
#
_cell.length_a   1.000
_cell.length_b   1.000
_cell.length_c   1.000
_cell.angle_alpha   90.00
_cell.angle_beta   90.00
_cell.angle_gamma   90.00
#
_symmetry.space_group_name_H-M   'P 1'
#
loop_
_entity.id
_entity.type
_entity.pdbx_description
1 polymer ?
#
loop_
_entity_poly.entity_id
_entity_poly.type
_entity_poly.pdbx_seq_one_letter_code
_entity_poly.pdbx_strand_id
1 'polypeptide(L)'
;MQTEHIVYSENGEVFKAFLNSNWYDTVTPYMYCVSELKSIKNKIDNSEKFKIESNNKVYHITTIEEFRIWIEKVFYGGFEEYVFTD
;
A
#
# COMPACT_ATOMS: atom_id res chain seq x y z
N MET A 1 17.56 -0.37 10.20
CA MET A 1 17.09 -0.88 8.90
C MET A 1 15.88 -0.05 8.52
N GLN A 2 15.93 0.67 7.41
CA GLN A 2 14.77 1.40 6.91
C GLN A 2 13.73 0.35 6.54
N THR A 3 12.59 0.36 7.22
CA THR A 3 11.47 -0.48 6.81
C THR A 3 11.10 -0.07 5.39
N GLU A 4 11.21 -1.03 4.48
CA GLU A 4 10.84 -0.86 3.08
C GLU A 4 9.56 -1.65 2.85
N HIS A 5 8.57 -1.00 2.23
CA HIS A 5 7.35 -1.63 1.76
C HIS A 5 7.50 -1.82 0.25
N ILE A 6 7.53 -3.06 -0.21
CA ILE A 6 7.69 -3.38 -1.63
C ILE A 6 6.44 -4.10 -2.11
N VAL A 7 5.81 -3.54 -3.12
CA VAL A 7 4.61 -4.07 -3.78
C VAL A 7 5.04 -4.71 -5.09
N TYR A 8 4.81 -6.00 -5.20
CA TYR A 8 5.09 -6.80 -6.38
C TYR A 8 3.79 -7.15 -7.09
N SER A 9 3.77 -7.02 -8.41
CA SER A 9 2.71 -7.56 -9.24
C SER A 9 2.79 -9.10 -9.30
N GLU A 10 1.74 -9.74 -9.83
CA GLU A 10 1.62 -11.21 -9.89
C GLU A 10 2.78 -11.88 -10.68
N ASN A 11 3.36 -11.17 -11.65
CA ASN A 11 4.53 -11.61 -12.42
C ASN A 11 5.87 -11.48 -11.65
N GLY A 12 5.85 -11.00 -10.40
CA GLY A 12 7.03 -10.84 -9.56
C GLY A 12 7.83 -9.55 -9.82
N GLU A 13 7.37 -8.69 -10.72
CA GLU A 13 7.99 -7.38 -10.95
C GLU A 13 7.65 -6.42 -9.80
N VAL A 14 8.60 -5.55 -9.48
CA VAL A 14 8.35 -4.48 -8.51
C VAL A 14 7.42 -3.46 -9.14
N PHE A 15 6.19 -3.39 -8.63
CA PHE A 15 5.24 -2.38 -9.03
C PHE A 15 5.54 -1.04 -8.36
N LYS A 16 5.77 -1.06 -7.04
CA LYS A 16 6.13 0.12 -6.24
C LYS A 16 6.99 -0.27 -5.04
N ALA A 17 7.85 0.63 -4.57
CA ALA A 17 8.65 0.46 -3.36
C ALA A 17 8.69 1.77 -2.57
N PHE A 18 8.65 1.69 -1.24
CA PHE A 18 8.56 2.87 -0.37
C PHE A 18 9.37 2.70 0.91
N LEU A 19 10.06 3.78 1.31
CA LEU A 19 10.75 3.87 2.60
C LEU A 19 9.83 4.47 3.67
N ASN A 20 9.91 3.95 4.89
CA ASN A 20 9.09 4.36 6.03
C ASN A 20 9.14 5.88 6.37
N SER A 21 10.14 6.63 5.92
CA SER A 21 10.23 8.07 6.17
C SER A 21 9.41 8.91 5.20
N ASN A 22 9.18 8.41 3.98
CA ASN A 22 8.65 9.23 2.89
C ASN A 22 7.13 9.33 2.86
N TRP A 23 6.42 8.62 3.75
CA TRP A 23 4.96 8.58 3.81
C TRP A 23 4.39 9.31 5.05
N TYR A 24 5.22 9.55 6.07
CA TYR A 24 4.73 9.89 7.41
C TYR A 24 5.06 11.31 7.90
N ASP A 25 5.90 12.08 7.18
CA ASP A 25 6.57 13.24 7.81
C ASP A 25 6.04 14.64 7.42
N THR A 26 5.30 14.82 6.31
CA THR A 26 4.67 16.13 5.97
C THR A 26 3.35 15.99 5.17
N VAL A 27 2.55 17.06 5.07
CA VAL A 27 1.25 17.09 4.36
C VAL A 27 1.38 16.64 2.88
N THR A 28 2.50 16.91 2.24
CA THR A 28 2.76 16.54 0.83
C THR A 28 3.04 15.03 0.66
N PRO A 29 3.95 14.40 1.44
CA PRO A 29 4.06 12.96 1.64
C PRO A 29 2.76 12.24 1.93
N TYR A 30 1.90 12.80 2.79
CA TYR A 30 0.60 12.20 3.13
C TYR A 30 -0.30 12.06 1.90
N MET A 31 -0.47 13.15 1.12
CA MET A 31 -1.28 13.13 -0.10
C MET A 31 -0.66 12.25 -1.19
N TYR A 32 0.67 12.23 -1.28
CA TYR A 32 1.39 11.35 -2.20
C TYR A 32 1.16 9.87 -1.85
N CYS A 33 1.29 9.52 -0.58
CA CYS A 33 0.97 8.20 -0.04
C CYS A 33 -0.46 7.78 -0.42
N VAL A 34 -1.46 8.63 -0.15
CA VAL A 34 -2.86 8.33 -0.47
C VAL A 34 -3.02 8.10 -1.98
N SER A 35 -2.37 8.91 -2.82
CA SER A 35 -2.42 8.74 -4.28
C SER A 35 -1.82 7.40 -4.73
N GLU A 36 -0.69 7.00 -4.15
CA GLU A 36 -0.02 5.74 -4.44
C GLU A 36 -0.87 4.54 -3.99
N LEU A 37 -1.48 4.61 -2.80
CA LEU A 37 -2.43 3.61 -2.31
C LEU A 37 -3.68 3.53 -3.20
N LYS A 38 -4.22 4.67 -3.66
CA LYS A 38 -5.34 4.71 -4.62
C LYS A 38 -4.96 4.07 -5.95
N SER A 39 -3.72 4.23 -6.42
CA SER A 39 -3.23 3.55 -7.62
C SER A 39 -3.22 2.03 -7.47
N ILE A 40 -2.79 1.52 -6.32
CA ILE A 40 -2.83 0.08 -6.02
C ILE A 40 -4.28 -0.41 -5.91
N LYS A 41 -5.13 0.32 -5.17
CA LYS A 41 -6.57 0.03 -5.04
C LYS A 41 -7.23 -0.12 -6.42
N ASN A 42 -7.03 0.85 -7.31
CA ASN A 42 -7.62 0.83 -8.65
C ASN A 42 -7.19 -0.40 -9.45
N LYS A 43 -5.97 -0.91 -9.27
CA LYS A 43 -5.52 -2.14 -9.92
C LYS A 43 -6.20 -3.37 -9.33
N ILE A 44 -6.38 -3.41 -8.00
CA ILE A 44 -7.12 -4.49 -7.32
C ILE A 44 -8.60 -4.49 -7.74
N ASP A 45 -9.22 -3.32 -7.86
CA ASP A 45 -10.58 -3.18 -8.40
C ASP A 45 -10.70 -3.74 -9.83
N ASN A 46 -9.61 -3.68 -10.61
CA ASN A 46 -9.48 -4.29 -11.94
C ASN A 46 -8.99 -5.76 -11.89
N SER A 47 -9.15 -6.44 -10.75
CA SER A 47 -8.78 -7.84 -10.53
C SER A 47 -7.28 -8.17 -10.57
N GLU A 48 -6.40 -7.16 -10.47
CA GLU A 48 -4.96 -7.42 -10.27
C GLU A 48 -4.69 -7.87 -8.82
N LYS A 49 -3.68 -8.73 -8.66
CA LYS A 49 -3.24 -9.23 -7.36
C LYS A 49 -1.82 -8.78 -7.07
N PHE A 50 -1.53 -8.56 -5.80
CA PHE A 50 -0.23 -8.10 -5.34
C PHE A 50 0.34 -8.98 -4.25
N LYS A 51 1.67 -9.09 -4.25
CA LYS A 51 2.44 -9.51 -3.08
C LYS A 51 3.04 -8.26 -2.46
N ILE A 52 2.82 -8.02 -1.17
CA ILE A 52 3.43 -6.91 -0.45
C ILE A 52 4.40 -7.44 0.57
N GLU A 53 5.66 -7.02 0.48
CA GLU A 53 6.66 -7.23 1.52
C GLU A 53 6.73 -5.98 2.40
N SER A 54 6.51 -6.13 3.69
CA SER A 54 6.37 -5.02 4.64
C SER A 54 6.84 -5.48 6.02
N ASN A 55 7.79 -4.76 6.63
CA ASN A 55 8.29 -5.09 7.97
C ASN A 55 8.71 -6.58 8.13
N ASN A 56 9.44 -7.14 7.16
CA ASN A 56 9.83 -8.56 7.10
C ASN A 56 8.67 -9.57 7.08
N LYS A 57 7.46 -9.11 6.72
CA LYS A 57 6.28 -9.95 6.51
C LYS A 57 5.84 -9.86 5.06
N VAL A 58 5.27 -10.96 4.58
CA VAL A 58 4.72 -11.07 3.22
C VAL A 58 3.20 -11.13 3.32
N TYR A 59 2.53 -10.32 2.53
CA TYR A 59 1.08 -10.23 2.42
C TYR A 59 0.68 -10.54 0.98
N HIS A 60 -0.31 -11.42 0.81
CA HIS A 60 -0.91 -11.66 -0.49
C HIS A 60 -2.24 -10.91 -0.53
N ILE A 61 -2.33 -9.94 -1.43
CA ILE A 61 -3.48 -9.07 -1.58
C ILE A 61 -4.20 -9.48 -2.86
N THR A 62 -5.33 -10.15 -2.69
CA THR A 62 -6.20 -10.65 -3.76
C THR A 62 -7.55 -9.96 -3.80
N THR A 63 -7.90 -9.24 -2.73
CA THR A 63 -9.16 -8.52 -2.58
C THR A 63 -8.93 -7.12 -2.01
N ILE A 64 -9.90 -6.24 -2.25
CA ILE A 64 -9.94 -4.89 -1.66
C ILE A 64 -9.94 -4.94 -0.13
N GLU A 65 -10.62 -5.92 0.47
CA GLU A 65 -10.70 -6.04 1.92
C GLU A 65 -9.35 -6.41 2.54
N GLU A 66 -8.61 -7.34 1.92
CA GLU A 66 -7.24 -7.65 2.33
C GLU A 66 -6.33 -6.43 2.24
N PHE A 67 -6.50 -5.61 1.19
CA PHE A 67 -5.74 -4.37 1.02
C PHE A 67 -6.06 -3.35 2.11
N ARG A 68 -7.34 -3.16 2.44
CA ARG A 68 -7.79 -2.29 3.52
C ARG A 68 -7.18 -2.71 4.86
N ILE A 69 -7.26 -3.99 5.21
CA ILE A 69 -6.68 -4.54 6.45
C ILE A 69 -5.16 -4.35 6.48
N TRP A 70 -4.48 -4.47 5.33
CA TRP A 70 -3.05 -4.21 5.26
C TRP A 70 -2.71 -2.74 5.52
N ILE A 71 -3.45 -1.80 4.91
CA ILE A 71 -3.28 -0.36 5.14
C ILE A 71 -3.47 -0.05 6.64
N GLU A 72 -4.58 -0.49 7.23
CA GLU A 72 -4.88 -0.23 8.65
C GLU A 72 -3.76 -0.73 9.57
N LYS A 73 -3.24 -1.94 9.32
CA LYS A 73 -2.15 -2.55 10.10
C LYS A 73 -0.81 -1.83 9.94
N VAL A 74 -0.50 -1.33 8.75
CA VAL A 74 0.81 -0.70 8.46
C VAL A 74 0.84 0.76 8.86
N PHE A 75 -0.27 1.46 8.66
CA PHE A 75 -0.38 2.90 8.92
C PHE A 75 -0.98 3.23 10.28
N TYR A 76 -1.33 2.22 11.09
CA TYR A 76 -2.01 2.37 12.38
C TYR A 76 -3.37 3.09 12.26
N GLY A 77 -4.07 2.86 11.14
CA GLY A 77 -5.36 3.46 10.81
C GLY A 77 -5.28 4.87 10.21
N GLY A 78 -6.43 5.41 9.82
CA GLY A 78 -6.62 6.74 9.26
C GLY A 78 -6.46 6.82 7.74
N PHE A 79 -5.48 6.13 7.14
CA PHE A 79 -5.26 6.21 5.68
C PHE A 79 -6.36 5.53 4.87
N GLU A 80 -6.98 4.47 5.39
CA GLU A 80 -8.08 3.77 4.76
C GLU A 80 -9.26 4.70 4.46
N GLU A 81 -9.53 5.68 5.32
CA GLU A 81 -10.60 6.66 5.09
C GLU A 81 -10.37 7.45 3.80
N TYR A 82 -9.13 7.82 3.49
CA TYR A 82 -8.81 8.64 2.33
C TYR A 82 -8.64 7.80 1.06
N VAL A 83 -8.14 6.57 1.19
CA VAL A 83 -7.90 5.67 0.06
C VAL A 83 -9.21 5.09 -0.48
N PHE A 84 -10.15 4.77 0.40
CA PHE A 84 -11.42 4.14 0.04
C PHE A 84 -12.60 5.13 -0.03
N THR A 85 -12.38 6.43 0.17
CA THR A 85 -13.36 7.47 -0.16
C THR A 85 -13.32 7.78 -1.66
N ASP A 86 -14.52 7.88 -2.26
CA ASP A 86 -14.78 8.20 -3.67
C ASP A 86 -14.09 9.50 -4.14
#